data_AF-A0A957LFT8-F1
#
_entry.id   AF-A0A957LFT8-F1
#
_cell.length_a   1.000
_cell.length_b   1.000
_cell.length_c   1.000
_cell.angle_alpha   90.00
_cell.angle_beta   90.00
_cell.angle_gamma   90.00
#
_symmetry.space_group_name_H-M   'P 1'
#
loop_
_entity.id
_entity.type
_entity.pdbx_description
1 polymer ?
#
loop_
_entity_poly.entity_id
_entity_poly.type
_entity_poly.pdbx_seq_one_letter_code
_entity_poly.pdbx_strand_id
1 'polypeptide(L)'
;MSKVTRRGFLMGCSAAALPISGARLSYTAFGSQEQEPNQPILLTVFLRGGCDALSLLPPISGNDANYYHLARPDLALSDNGVDSALPLNDKFGLHPAAVPLYDLYNAQKLAFVHAAGLQSDTRSHFDAMSYMELGTPGSKATTTGWLARHLRSLGGDDGVVPALAADSLQPQSLQGFYDAI
;
A
#
# COMPACT_ATOMS: atom_id res chain seq x y z
N MET A 1 1.55 -22.72 55.43
CA MET A 1 0.89 -21.71 54.58
C MET A 1 1.79 -20.49 54.49
N SER A 2 2.36 -20.18 53.33
CA SER A 2 3.23 -19.00 53.17
C SER A 2 2.37 -17.73 53.17
N LYS A 3 2.69 -16.78 54.05
CA LYS A 3 1.95 -15.51 54.14
C LYS A 3 2.46 -14.57 53.05
N VAL A 4 1.64 -14.29 52.06
CA VAL A 4 1.93 -13.26 51.05
C VAL A 4 2.05 -11.91 51.76
N THR A 5 3.24 -11.32 51.70
CA THR A 5 3.49 -10.00 52.28
C THR A 5 3.09 -8.91 51.27
N ARG A 6 2.66 -7.73 51.74
CA ARG A 6 2.34 -6.58 50.87
C ARG A 6 3.49 -6.26 49.89
N ARG A 7 4.74 -6.42 50.36
CA ARG A 7 5.95 -6.25 49.55
C ARG A 7 6.09 -7.33 48.48
N GLY A 8 5.82 -8.60 48.81
CA GLY A 8 5.82 -9.69 47.84
C GLY A 8 4.73 -9.53 46.77
N PHE A 9 3.55 -9.03 47.16
CA PHE A 9 2.47 -8.72 46.23
C PHE A 9 2.84 -7.56 45.28
N LEU A 10 3.37 -6.45 45.80
CA LEU A 10 3.81 -5.31 44.99
C LEU A 10 4.96 -5.66 44.03
N MET A 11 5.92 -6.47 44.49
CA MET A 11 7.01 -7.00 43.65
C MET A 11 6.46 -7.93 42.54
N GLY A 12 5.45 -8.75 42.85
CA GLY A 12 4.78 -9.59 41.85
C GLY A 12 4.00 -8.79 40.79
N CYS A 13 3.27 -7.74 41.21
CA CYS A 13 2.54 -6.87 40.29
C CYS A 13 3.46 -6.06 39.35
N SER A 14 4.64 -5.66 39.82
CA SER A 14 5.61 -4.92 38.99
C SER A 14 6.34 -5.84 37.99
N ALA A 15 6.59 -7.11 38.33
CA ALA A 15 7.09 -8.11 37.38
C ALA A 15 6.06 -8.46 36.28
N ALA A 16 4.76 -8.42 36.59
CA ALA A 16 3.67 -8.68 35.64
C ALA A 16 3.33 -7.49 34.71
N ALA A 17 3.82 -6.28 35.02
CA ALA A 17 3.54 -5.07 34.24
C ALA A 17 4.53 -4.85 33.06
N LEU A 18 5.69 -5.52 33.09
CA LEU A 18 6.73 -5.37 32.06
C LEU A 18 6.37 -5.95 30.68
N PRO A 19 5.58 -7.04 30.52
CA PRO A 19 5.22 -7.53 29.19
C PRO A 19 4.26 -6.60 28.42
N ILE A 20 3.51 -5.75 29.12
CA ILE A 20 2.45 -4.93 28.51
C ILE A 20 3.02 -3.68 27.82
N SER A 21 4.21 -3.22 28.25
CA SER A 21 4.87 -2.08 27.59
C SER A 21 5.59 -2.48 26.29
N GLY A 22 6.02 -3.74 26.16
CA GLY A 22 6.62 -4.26 24.92
C GLY A 22 5.60 -4.45 23.79
N ALA A 23 4.33 -4.71 24.12
CA ALA A 23 3.25 -4.92 23.15
C ALA A 23 2.77 -3.64 22.44
N ARG A 24 3.36 -2.47 22.76
CA ARG A 24 3.02 -1.17 22.15
C ARG A 24 4.10 -0.62 21.22
N LEU A 25 5.23 -1.32 21.07
CA LEU A 25 6.30 -0.97 20.12
C LEU A 25 6.03 -1.42 18.67
N SER A 26 4.84 -1.95 18.38
CA SER A 26 4.46 -2.53 17.08
C SER A 26 4.45 -1.55 15.90
N TYR A 27 4.81 -0.28 16.09
CA TYR A 27 4.80 0.74 15.03
C TYR A 27 6.17 1.37 14.77
N THR A 28 7.24 0.84 15.37
CA THR A 28 8.60 1.33 15.11
C THR A 28 9.48 0.17 14.66
N ALA A 29 9.70 0.05 13.35
CA ALA A 29 10.84 -0.69 12.82
C ALA A 29 12.03 0.26 12.75
N PHE A 30 13.07 -0.01 13.54
CA PHE A 30 14.35 0.64 13.37
C PHE A 30 15.13 -0.12 12.30
N GLY A 31 15.59 0.57 11.26
CA GLY A 31 16.60 0.00 10.35
C GLY A 31 17.84 -0.38 11.16
N SER A 32 18.45 -1.53 10.85
CA SER A 32 19.70 -1.93 11.49
C SER A 32 20.75 -0.84 11.30
N GLN A 33 21.56 -0.57 12.33
CA GLN A 33 22.72 0.31 12.20
C GLN A 33 23.88 -0.37 11.44
N GLU A 34 23.77 -1.68 11.21
CA GLU A 34 24.68 -2.39 10.34
C GLU A 34 24.56 -1.83 8.92
N GLN A 35 25.72 -1.59 8.32
CA GLN A 35 25.82 -1.14 6.95
C GLN A 35 25.47 -2.31 6.02
N GLU A 36 24.20 -2.68 5.97
CA GLU A 36 23.67 -3.63 4.98
C GLU A 36 23.59 -2.88 3.65
N PRO A 37 24.53 -3.09 2.71
CA PRO A 37 24.56 -2.30 1.50
C PRO A 37 23.38 -2.70 0.61
N ASN A 38 22.47 -1.76 0.36
CA ASN A 38 21.51 -1.83 -0.75
C ASN A 38 20.63 -3.10 -0.80
N GLN A 39 20.08 -3.57 0.32
CA GLN A 39 19.00 -4.55 0.21
C GLN A 39 17.79 -3.89 -0.48
N PRO A 40 17.25 -4.47 -1.56
CA PRO A 40 16.11 -3.90 -2.27
C PRO A 40 14.87 -3.95 -1.38
N ILE A 41 14.34 -2.78 -1.01
CA ILE A 41 13.10 -2.66 -0.24
C ILE A 41 11.93 -2.52 -1.22
N LEU A 42 10.92 -3.38 -1.08
CA LEU A 42 9.64 -3.22 -1.77
C LEU A 42 8.67 -2.42 -0.90
N LEU A 43 8.31 -1.22 -1.35
CA LEU A 43 7.22 -0.45 -0.76
C LEU A 43 5.95 -0.65 -1.56
N THR A 44 4.92 -1.25 -0.95
CA THR A 44 3.58 -1.37 -1.55
C THR A 44 2.64 -0.36 -0.90
N VAL A 45 2.14 0.58 -1.70
CA VAL A 45 1.13 1.56 -1.26
C VAL A 45 -0.21 1.18 -1.90
N PHE A 46 -1.20 0.85 -1.08
CA PHE A 46 -2.54 0.52 -1.55
C PHE A 46 -3.53 1.62 -1.14
N LEU A 47 -4.03 2.37 -2.13
CA LEU A 47 -4.96 3.49 -1.91
C LEU A 47 -6.39 2.97 -1.67
N ARG A 48 -6.69 2.58 -0.43
CA ARG A 48 -8.04 2.17 -0.01
C ARG A 48 -9.02 3.33 -0.18
N GLY A 49 -10.17 3.04 -0.77
CA GLY A 49 -11.16 4.05 -1.20
C GLY A 49 -11.07 4.38 -2.70
N GLY A 50 -10.02 3.90 -3.36
CA GLY A 50 -9.84 4.04 -4.80
C GLY A 50 -9.14 5.34 -5.19
N CYS A 51 -8.57 5.33 -6.39
CA CYS A 51 -8.04 6.50 -7.06
C CYS A 51 -8.77 6.64 -8.39
N ASP A 52 -9.31 7.82 -8.68
CA ASP A 52 -9.84 8.11 -10.00
C ASP A 52 -8.68 8.33 -10.97
N ALA A 53 -8.26 7.24 -11.62
CA ALA A 53 -7.14 7.26 -12.56
C ALA A 53 -7.35 8.21 -13.74
N LEU A 54 -8.60 8.47 -14.14
CA LEU A 54 -8.91 9.42 -15.21
C LEU A 54 -8.87 10.88 -14.75
N SER A 55 -8.91 11.15 -13.44
CA SER A 55 -8.54 12.48 -12.91
C SER A 55 -7.03 12.61 -12.77
N LEU A 56 -6.35 11.56 -12.30
CA LEU A 56 -4.91 11.60 -12.07
C LEU A 56 -4.10 11.62 -13.37
N LEU A 57 -4.54 10.85 -14.37
CA LEU A 57 -3.77 10.50 -15.56
C LEU A 57 -4.65 10.50 -16.83
N PRO A 58 -5.29 11.62 -17.19
CA PRO A 58 -6.22 11.68 -18.30
C PRO A 58 -5.55 11.53 -19.68
N PRO A 59 -6.30 11.04 -20.69
CA PRO A 59 -5.89 11.18 -22.08
C PRO A 59 -5.97 12.67 -22.49
N ILE A 60 -4.96 13.16 -23.20
CA ILE A 60 -4.84 14.58 -23.61
C ILE A 60 -4.85 14.77 -25.12
N SER A 61 -4.90 13.70 -25.91
CA SER A 61 -4.95 13.78 -27.37
C SER A 61 -5.86 12.73 -28.01
N GLY A 62 -6.17 12.96 -29.29
CA GLY A 62 -6.92 12.03 -30.12
C GLY A 62 -8.38 11.86 -29.72
N ASN A 63 -8.98 10.76 -30.17
CA ASN A 63 -10.39 10.46 -29.90
C ASN A 63 -10.64 10.16 -28.41
N ASP A 64 -9.64 9.64 -27.70
CA ASP A 64 -9.76 9.31 -26.28
C ASP A 64 -9.92 10.56 -25.42
N ALA A 65 -9.22 11.66 -25.74
CA ALA A 65 -9.43 12.95 -25.08
C ALA A 65 -10.85 13.46 -25.33
N ASN A 66 -11.31 13.48 -26.59
CA ASN A 66 -12.68 13.90 -26.90
C ASN A 66 -13.73 13.08 -26.14
N TYR A 67 -13.56 11.76 -26.07
CA TYR A 67 -14.46 10.89 -25.31
C TYR A 67 -14.40 11.19 -23.80
N TYR A 68 -13.20 11.41 -23.26
CA TYR A 68 -12.98 11.78 -21.87
C TYR A 68 -13.75 13.05 -21.48
N HIS A 69 -13.65 14.13 -22.27
CA HIS A 69 -14.37 15.38 -22.00
C HIS A 69 -15.89 15.21 -22.11
N LEU A 70 -16.37 14.49 -23.13
CA LEU A 70 -17.80 14.22 -23.30
C LEU A 70 -18.38 13.38 -22.16
N ALA A 71 -17.62 12.41 -21.65
CA ALA A 71 -18.05 11.53 -20.56
C ALA A 71 -17.93 12.20 -19.18
N ARG A 72 -17.15 13.28 -19.04
CA ARG A 72 -16.81 13.92 -17.77
C ARG A 72 -16.93 15.45 -17.81
N PRO A 73 -18.10 16.00 -18.18
CA PRO A 73 -18.26 17.45 -18.41
C PRO A 73 -17.88 18.31 -17.19
N ASP A 74 -18.11 17.81 -15.98
CA ASP A 74 -17.86 18.55 -14.72
C ASP A 74 -16.54 18.16 -14.03
N LEU A 75 -15.86 17.11 -14.51
CA LEU A 75 -14.68 16.51 -13.85
C LEU A 75 -13.45 16.45 -14.74
N ALA A 76 -13.58 16.70 -16.03
CA ALA A 76 -12.45 16.72 -16.95
C ALA A 76 -11.54 17.91 -16.65
N LEU A 77 -10.22 17.68 -16.73
CA LEU A 77 -9.26 18.78 -16.66
C LEU A 77 -9.42 19.72 -17.85
N SER A 78 -8.98 20.97 -17.70
CA SER A 78 -9.04 21.95 -18.79
C SER A 78 -8.09 21.55 -19.92
N ASP A 79 -8.47 21.84 -21.17
CA ASP A 79 -7.60 21.65 -22.34
C ASP A 79 -6.35 22.55 -22.29
N ASN A 80 -6.44 23.68 -21.59
CA ASN A 80 -5.39 24.69 -21.53
C ASN A 80 -5.38 25.46 -20.20
N GLY A 81 -4.29 26.20 -19.98
CA GLY A 81 -4.10 27.03 -18.79
C GLY A 81 -3.53 26.27 -17.60
N VAL A 82 -3.65 26.88 -16.42
CA VAL A 82 -3.02 26.38 -15.18
C VAL A 82 -3.65 25.10 -14.64
N ASP A 83 -4.91 24.83 -15.00
CA ASP A 83 -5.66 23.65 -14.59
C ASP A 83 -5.60 22.50 -15.62
N SER A 84 -4.77 22.65 -16.65
CA SER A 84 -4.55 21.61 -17.66
C SER A 84 -3.59 20.53 -17.18
N ALA A 85 -3.70 19.34 -17.79
CA ALA A 85 -2.84 18.22 -17.47
C ALA A 85 -1.38 18.50 -17.89
N LEU A 86 -0.43 18.10 -17.06
CA LEU A 86 1.01 18.12 -17.35
C LEU A 86 1.32 17.00 -18.36
N PRO A 87 1.77 17.29 -19.59
CA PRO A 87 1.92 16.26 -20.61
C PRO A 87 3.06 15.29 -20.25
N LEU A 88 2.74 13.99 -20.12
CA LEU A 88 3.75 12.95 -19.92
C LEU A 88 4.31 12.45 -21.25
N ASN A 89 3.46 12.40 -22.27
CA ASN A 89 3.77 12.03 -23.65
C ASN A 89 2.66 12.55 -24.57
N ASP A 90 2.68 12.15 -25.84
CA ASP A 90 1.71 12.59 -26.85
C ASP A 90 0.27 12.09 -26.61
N LYS A 91 0.01 11.25 -25.60
CA LYS A 91 -1.30 10.63 -25.35
C LYS A 91 -1.88 10.94 -23.97
N PHE A 92 -1.05 10.94 -22.93
CA PHE A 92 -1.48 11.08 -21.54
C PHE A 92 -0.83 12.28 -20.87
N GLY A 93 -1.58 12.90 -19.97
CA GLY A 93 -1.09 13.94 -19.07
C GLY A 93 -1.32 13.53 -17.62
N LEU A 94 -0.67 14.23 -16.70
CA LEU A 94 -0.79 14.06 -15.26
C LEU A 94 -1.52 15.25 -14.65
N HIS A 95 -2.32 15.03 -13.61
CA HIS A 95 -3.03 16.09 -12.90
C HIS A 95 -2.07 17.20 -12.44
N PRO A 96 -2.42 18.50 -12.59
CA PRO A 96 -1.51 19.62 -12.27
C PRO A 96 -1.07 19.65 -10.81
N ALA A 97 -1.90 19.16 -9.87
CA ALA A 97 -1.51 19.01 -8.47
C ALA A 97 -0.48 17.90 -8.18
N ALA A 98 -0.17 17.04 -9.16
CA ALA A 98 0.76 15.91 -9.02
C ALA A 98 2.17 16.22 -9.53
N VAL A 99 2.61 17.50 -9.47
CA VAL A 99 3.97 17.93 -9.84
C VAL A 99 5.07 17.02 -9.26
N PRO A 100 5.05 16.61 -7.97
CA PRO A 100 6.11 15.75 -7.44
C PRO A 100 6.22 14.39 -8.15
N LEU A 101 5.11 13.84 -8.64
CA LEU A 101 5.11 12.59 -9.43
C LEU A 101 5.58 12.84 -10.86
N TYR A 102 5.23 14.00 -11.43
CA TYR A 102 5.74 14.43 -12.74
C TYR A 102 7.28 14.54 -12.74
N ASP A 103 7.86 15.09 -11.68
CA ASP A 103 9.32 15.19 -11.51
C ASP A 103 9.98 13.80 -11.47
N LEU A 104 9.38 12.84 -10.76
CA LEU A 104 9.87 11.46 -10.73
C LEU A 104 9.77 10.78 -12.09
N TYR A 105 8.70 11.03 -12.84
CA TYR A 105 8.52 10.51 -14.19
C TYR A 105 9.60 11.04 -15.14
N ASN A 106 9.82 12.35 -15.14
CA ASN A 106 10.86 12.99 -15.96
C ASN A 106 12.28 12.54 -15.58
N ALA A 107 12.50 12.23 -14.31
CA ALA A 107 13.76 11.64 -13.84
C ALA A 107 13.90 10.14 -14.15
N GLN A 108 12.95 9.53 -14.89
CA GLN A 108 12.88 8.11 -15.21
C GLN A 108 12.85 7.20 -13.97
N LYS A 109 12.26 7.68 -12.87
CA LYS A 109 12.12 6.96 -11.59
C LYS A 109 10.67 6.52 -11.30
N LEU A 110 9.73 6.87 -12.17
CA LEU A 110 8.33 6.50 -12.08
C LEU A 110 7.83 6.04 -13.45
N ALA A 111 7.01 4.98 -13.45
CA ALA A 111 6.29 4.52 -14.62
C ALA A 111 4.82 4.35 -14.28
N PHE A 112 3.95 4.69 -15.23
CA PHE A 112 2.51 4.45 -15.13
C PHE A 112 2.12 3.29 -16.05
N VAL A 113 1.36 2.33 -15.51
CA VAL A 113 0.81 1.22 -16.29
C VAL A 113 -0.69 1.45 -16.45
N HIS A 114 -1.09 1.81 -17.67
CA HIS A 114 -2.50 2.03 -18.03
C HIS A 114 -3.21 0.72 -18.34
N ALA A 115 -4.54 0.77 -18.26
CA ALA A 115 -5.42 -0.37 -18.58
C ALA A 115 -5.05 -1.66 -17.81
N ALA A 116 -4.42 -1.51 -16.63
CA ALA A 116 -4.15 -2.59 -15.70
C ALA A 116 -5.26 -2.63 -14.65
N GLY A 117 -5.94 -3.76 -14.52
CA GLY A 117 -7.06 -3.90 -13.61
C GLY A 117 -7.51 -5.35 -13.50
N LEU A 118 -8.61 -5.55 -12.76
CA LEU A 118 -9.23 -6.86 -12.62
C LEU A 118 -9.91 -7.26 -13.94
N GLN A 119 -9.80 -8.53 -14.31
CA GLN A 119 -10.58 -9.11 -15.42
C GLN A 119 -12.04 -9.43 -15.01
N SER A 120 -12.35 -9.29 -13.72
CA SER A 120 -13.66 -9.57 -13.15
C SER A 120 -14.52 -8.30 -13.12
N ASP A 121 -15.75 -8.38 -13.63
CA ASP A 121 -16.73 -7.29 -13.63
C ASP A 121 -17.39 -7.04 -12.25
N THR A 122 -16.67 -7.29 -11.15
CA THR A 122 -17.21 -7.05 -9.82
C THR A 122 -17.52 -5.57 -9.62
N ARG A 123 -18.75 -5.28 -9.18
CA ARG A 123 -19.19 -3.92 -8.79
C ARG A 123 -19.02 -3.65 -7.30
N SER A 124 -18.50 -4.62 -6.54
CA SER A 124 -18.23 -4.48 -5.11
C SER A 124 -16.81 -3.97 -4.89
N HIS A 125 -16.69 -2.78 -4.31
CA HIS A 125 -15.40 -2.21 -3.95
C HIS A 125 -14.63 -3.11 -2.97
N PHE A 126 -15.32 -3.76 -2.03
CA PHE A 126 -14.69 -4.69 -1.08
C PHE A 126 -14.14 -5.95 -1.77
N ASP A 127 -14.89 -6.52 -2.72
CA ASP A 127 -14.42 -7.68 -3.48
C ASP A 127 -13.24 -7.29 -4.38
N ALA A 128 -13.30 -6.12 -5.03
CA ALA A 128 -12.22 -5.63 -5.89
C ALA A 128 -10.92 -5.43 -5.10
N MET A 129 -10.98 -4.76 -3.95
CA MET A 129 -9.83 -4.61 -3.05
C MET A 129 -9.30 -5.98 -2.60
N SER A 130 -10.19 -6.88 -2.19
CA SER A 130 -9.78 -8.22 -1.75
C SER A 130 -9.06 -8.99 -2.86
N TYR A 131 -9.54 -8.93 -4.10
CA TYR A 131 -8.88 -9.60 -5.22
C TYR A 131 -7.49 -9.03 -5.52
N MET A 132 -7.32 -7.70 -5.42
CA MET A 132 -6.00 -7.06 -5.61
C MET A 132 -5.04 -7.44 -4.49
N GLU A 133 -5.50 -7.43 -3.23
CA GLU A 133 -4.66 -7.75 -2.07
C GLU A 133 -4.35 -9.26 -1.95
N LEU A 134 -5.27 -10.14 -2.35
CA LEU A 134 -5.02 -11.58 -2.38
C LEU A 134 -4.24 -12.02 -3.61
N GLY A 135 -4.28 -11.25 -4.70
CA GLY A 135 -3.66 -11.59 -5.99
C GLY A 135 -4.31 -12.78 -6.70
N THR A 136 -5.59 -13.06 -6.42
CA THR A 136 -6.34 -14.18 -7.01
C THR A 136 -7.74 -13.74 -7.46
N PRO A 137 -7.85 -12.94 -8.53
CA PRO A 137 -9.13 -12.43 -9.00
C PRO A 137 -10.10 -13.57 -9.33
N GLY A 138 -11.34 -13.45 -8.86
CA GLY A 138 -12.40 -14.45 -9.08
C GLY A 138 -12.41 -15.64 -8.12
N SER A 139 -11.37 -15.80 -7.28
CA SER A 139 -11.36 -16.81 -6.21
C SER A 139 -11.57 -16.16 -4.84
N LYS A 140 -12.68 -16.52 -4.17
CA LYS A 140 -12.94 -16.13 -2.77
C LYS A 140 -12.41 -17.14 -1.75
N ALA A 141 -11.87 -18.28 -2.21
CA ALA A 141 -11.34 -19.33 -1.34
C ALA A 141 -9.91 -19.06 -0.85
N THR A 142 -9.21 -18.10 -1.47
CA THR A 142 -7.85 -17.73 -1.09
C THR A 142 -7.87 -17.02 0.27
N THR A 143 -7.17 -17.56 1.26
CA THR A 143 -7.12 -17.04 2.63
C THR A 143 -5.80 -16.36 2.99
N THR A 144 -4.86 -16.26 2.05
CA THR A 144 -3.54 -15.66 2.25
C THR A 144 -3.30 -14.53 1.25
N GLY A 145 -2.60 -13.48 1.67
CA GLY A 145 -2.26 -12.35 0.82
C GLY A 145 -1.12 -12.66 -0.17
N TRP A 146 -1.03 -11.90 -1.26
CA TRP A 146 0.02 -12.15 -2.26
C TRP A 146 1.42 -11.82 -1.74
N LEU A 147 1.59 -10.75 -0.93
CA LEU A 147 2.88 -10.42 -0.30
C LEU A 147 3.28 -11.51 0.70
N ALA A 148 2.34 -12.00 1.51
CA ALA A 148 2.59 -13.11 2.42
C ALA A 148 3.09 -14.37 1.71
N ARG A 149 2.50 -14.71 0.56
CA ARG A 149 2.97 -15.83 -0.27
C ARG A 149 4.33 -15.54 -0.91
N HIS A 150 4.56 -14.31 -1.36
CA HIS A 150 5.84 -13.91 -1.94
C HIS A 150 6.99 -14.00 -0.93
N LEU A 151 6.83 -13.46 0.27
CA LEU A 151 7.84 -13.54 1.34
C LEU A 151 8.18 -15.00 1.68
N ARG A 152 7.17 -15.87 1.79
CA ARG A 152 7.41 -17.32 1.97
C ARG A 152 8.17 -17.94 0.80
N SER A 153 7.92 -17.50 -0.44
CA SER A 153 8.62 -18.02 -1.62
C SER A 153 10.11 -17.63 -1.66
N LEU A 154 10.50 -16.57 -0.93
CA LEU A 154 11.89 -16.16 -0.78
C LEU A 154 12.66 -17.02 0.24
N GLY A 155 11.99 -17.95 0.93
CA GLY A 155 12.62 -18.88 1.88
C GLY A 155 12.18 -18.69 3.33
N GLY A 156 11.43 -17.63 3.64
CA GLY A 156 11.17 -17.22 5.03
C GLY A 156 12.44 -16.59 5.64
N ASP A 157 12.28 -15.44 6.27
CA ASP A 157 13.42 -14.58 6.60
C ASP A 157 14.11 -14.98 7.91
N ASP A 158 15.45 -14.98 7.87
CA ASP A 158 16.34 -14.98 9.05
C ASP A 158 16.39 -13.60 9.76
N GLY A 159 15.59 -12.63 9.29
CA GLY A 159 15.52 -11.26 9.80
C GLY A 159 14.56 -11.09 10.98
N VAL A 160 14.86 -10.14 11.87
CA VAL A 160 14.06 -9.86 13.08
C VAL A 160 12.67 -9.29 12.74
N VAL A 161 12.55 -8.51 11.65
CA VAL A 161 11.29 -7.93 11.17
C VAL A 161 11.23 -8.01 9.64
N PRO A 162 10.71 -9.10 9.06
CA PRO A 162 10.68 -9.32 7.62
C PRO A 162 9.69 -8.47 6.83
N ALA A 163 8.61 -8.03 7.49
CA ALA A 163 7.61 -7.16 6.89
C ALA A 163 7.00 -6.24 7.94
N LEU A 164 6.71 -5.01 7.54
CA LEU A 164 6.04 -4.00 8.36
C LEU A 164 4.81 -3.49 7.63
N ALA A 165 3.69 -3.43 8.33
CA ALA A 165 2.49 -2.72 7.88
C ALA A 165 2.31 -1.39 8.62
N ALA A 166 2.32 -0.28 7.88
CA ALA A 166 2.03 1.04 8.45
C ALA A 166 0.53 1.38 8.34
N ASP A 167 -0.34 0.56 8.92
CA ASP A 167 -1.79 0.77 8.96
C ASP A 167 -2.37 0.26 10.30
N SER A 168 -3.56 0.71 10.66
CA SER A 168 -4.29 0.33 11.88
C SER A 168 -4.68 -1.15 11.96
N LEU A 169 -4.78 -1.81 10.81
CA LEU A 169 -5.07 -3.23 10.66
C LEU A 169 -4.05 -3.85 9.70
N GLN A 170 -3.72 -5.12 9.91
CA GLN A 170 -2.88 -5.86 8.97
C GLN A 170 -3.53 -5.85 7.57
N PRO A 171 -2.83 -5.40 6.52
CA PRO A 171 -3.38 -5.40 5.17
C PRO A 171 -3.57 -6.84 4.69
N GLN A 172 -4.63 -7.08 3.91
CA GLN A 172 -4.96 -8.41 3.44
C GLN A 172 -3.85 -9.02 2.55
N SER A 173 -3.04 -8.16 1.92
CA SER A 173 -1.85 -8.57 1.17
C SER A 173 -0.77 -9.27 2.02
N LEU A 174 -0.71 -9.00 3.33
CA LEU A 174 0.16 -9.68 4.29
C LEU A 174 -0.56 -10.76 5.11
N GLN A 175 -1.85 -11.01 4.85
CA GLN A 175 -2.62 -11.99 5.60
C GLN A 175 -2.00 -13.40 5.51
N GLY A 176 -1.86 -14.04 6.66
CA GLY A 176 -1.26 -15.37 6.79
C GLY A 176 0.26 -15.34 7.01
N PHE A 177 0.91 -14.18 6.94
CA PHE A 177 2.30 -14.06 7.38
C PHE A 177 2.33 -13.74 8.88
N TYR A 178 2.82 -14.68 9.69
CA TYR A 178 2.77 -14.59 11.15
C TYR A 178 3.92 -13.74 11.74
N ASP A 179 4.94 -13.45 10.93
CA ASP A 179 6.12 -12.67 11.31
C ASP A 179 6.04 -11.21 10.81
N ALA A 180 4.91 -10.79 10.23
CA ALA A 180 4.65 -9.39 9.91
C ALA A 180 4.22 -8.65 11.19
N ILE A 181 4.80 -7.48 11.42
CA ILE A 181 4.43 -6.56 12.52
C ILE A 181 3.55 -5.43 11.96
#